data_AF-A0A1Y1Y7G2-F1
#
_entry.id   AF-A0A1Y1Y7G2-F1
#
_cell.length_a   1.000
_cell.length_b   1.000
_cell.length_c   1.000
_cell.angle_alpha   90.00
_cell.angle_beta   90.00
_cell.angle_gamma   90.00
#
_symmetry.space_group_name_H-M   'P 1'
#
loop_
_entity.id
_entity.type
_entity.pdbx_description
1 polymer ?
#
loop_
_entity_poly.entity_id
_entity_poly.type
_entity_poly.pdbx_seq_one_letter_code
_entity_poly.pdbx_strand_id
1 'polypeptide(L)' 'VSLLTLLNVLDSLALSKGRLLIITTNYIKRLDLALIRPSYVDIKLELSLANKDIIN' A
#
# COMPACT_ATOMS: atom_id res chain seq x y z
N VAL A 1 16.63 10.23 -2.99
CA VAL A 1 15.18 10.33 -3.24
C VAL A 1 14.50 10.50 -1.90
N SER A 2 13.70 11.55 -1.71
CA SER A 2 13.01 11.80 -0.42
C SER A 2 11.63 11.15 -0.39
N LEU A 3 11.09 10.92 0.80
CA LEU A 3 9.72 10.42 1.00
C LEU A 3 8.67 11.34 0.33
N LEU A 4 8.91 12.65 0.35
CA LEU A 4 8.04 13.63 -0.30
C LEU A 4 7.99 13.43 -1.83
N THR A 5 9.13 13.13 -2.45
CA THR A 5 9.18 12.82 -3.89
C THR A 5 8.33 11.60 -4.22
N LEU A 6 8.37 10.56 -3.37
CA LEU A 6 7.56 9.36 -3.56
C LEU A 6 6.07 9.67 -3.42
N LEU A 7 5.67 10.42 -2.38
CA LEU A 7 4.29 10.84 -2.16
C LEU A 7 3.71 11.58 -3.37
N ASN A 8 4.43 12.57 -3.90
CA ASN A 8 3.98 13.34 -5.06
C ASN A 8 3.79 12.47 -6.32
N VAL A 9 4.64 11.46 -6.50
CA VAL A 9 4.47 10.51 -7.61
C VAL A 9 3.24 9.65 -7.40
N LEU A 10 3.01 9.14 -6.18
CA LEU A 10 1.83 8.35 -5.86
C LEU A 10 0.53 9.15 -6.04
N ASP A 11 0.51 10.44 -5.66
CA ASP A 11 -0.62 11.34 -5.89
C ASP A 11 -0.99 11.40 -7.38
N SER A 12 0.01 11.58 -8.24
CA SER A 12 -0.19 11.64 -9.69
C SER A 12 -0.69 10.31 -10.28
N LEU A 13 -0.31 9.18 -9.67
CA LEU A 13 -0.75 7.85 -10.08
C LEU A 13 -2.18 7.56 -9.60
N ALA A 14 -2.52 7.92 -8.36
CA ALA A 14 -3.84 7.70 -7.78
C ALA A 14 -4.95 8.47 -8.51
N LEU A 15 -4.64 9.66 -9.05
CA LEU A 15 -5.60 10.49 -9.80
C LEU A 15 -5.88 10.00 -11.22
N SER A 16 -5.09 9.05 -11.73
CA SER A 16 -5.28 8.56 -13.09
C SER A 16 -6.38 7.51 -13.16
N LYS A 17 -7.27 7.66 -14.14
CA LYS A 17 -8.37 6.72 -14.36
C LYS A 17 -7.83 5.40 -14.94
N GLY A 18 -8.43 4.29 -14.53
CA GLY A 18 -8.18 2.96 -15.09
C GLY A 18 -6.91 2.26 -14.59
N ARG A 19 -6.30 2.71 -13.49
CA ARG A 19 -5.13 2.05 -12.88
C ARG A 19 -5.43 1.59 -11.45
N LEU A 20 -4.90 0.43 -11.08
CA LEU A 20 -4.91 -0.10 -9.73
C LEU A 20 -3.49 -0.04 -9.17
N LEU A 21 -3.32 0.59 -8.01
CA LEU A 21 -2.05 0.67 -7.30
C LEU A 21 -2.01 -0.45 -6.24
N ILE A 22 -0.97 -1.30 -6.31
CA ILE A 22 -0.71 -2.33 -5.30
C ILE A 22 0.61 -1.99 -4.61
N ILE A 23 0.58 -1.87 -3.28
CA ILE A 23 1.74 -1.60 -2.45
C ILE A 23 1.92 -2.77 -1.48
N THR A 24 3.15 -3.28 -1.37
CA THR A 24 3.52 -4.31 -0.40
C THR A 24 4.59 -3.81 0.55
N THR A 25 4.49 -4.11 1.84
CA THR A 25 5.54 -3.80 2.82
C THR A 25 5.66 -4.91 3.85
N ASN A 26 6.89 -5.29 4.18
CA ASN A 26 7.18 -6.23 5.26
C ASN A 26 7.12 -5.55 6.64
N TYR A 27 7.12 -4.21 6.69
CA TYR A 27 7.23 -3.44 7.94
C TYR A 27 6.24 -2.28 7.96
N ILE A 28 4.95 -2.58 8.07
CA ILE A 28 3.88 -1.56 8.04
C ILE A 28 4.07 -0.45 9.09
N LYS A 29 4.63 -0.77 10.27
CA LYS A 29 4.88 0.19 11.36
C LYS A 29 5.99 1.20 11.08
N ARG A 30 6.82 0.97 10.05
CA ARG A 30 7.90 1.88 9.64
C ARG A 30 7.47 2.83 8.53
N LEU A 31 6.25 2.65 8.00
CA LEU A 31 5.73 3.45 6.91
C LEU A 31 5.18 4.77 7.46
N ASP A 32 5.42 5.86 6.74
CA ASP A 32 4.82 7.15 7.10
C ASP A 32 3.29 7.03 7.01
N LEU A 33 2.59 7.55 8.02
CA LEU A 33 1.13 7.54 8.08
C LEU A 33 0.51 8.18 6.84
N ALA A 34 1.18 9.17 6.23
CA ALA A 34 0.74 9.82 5.00
C ALA A 34 0.54 8.84 3.83
N LEU A 35 1.35 7.78 3.74
CA LEU A 35 1.28 6.77 2.68
C LEU A 35 0.12 5.78 2.85
N ILE A 36 -0.43 5.65 4.06
CA ILE A 36 -1.48 4.66 4.39
C ILE A 36 -2.83 5.30 4.76
N ARG A 37 -2.98 6.61 4.51
CA ARG A 37 -4.23 7.31 4.72
C ARG A 37 -5.32 6.75 3.81
N PRO A 38 -6.60 6.81 4.23
CA PRO A 38 -7.73 6.31 3.43
C PRO A 38 -7.81 6.92 2.02
N SER A 39 -7.27 8.12 1.81
CA SER A 39 -7.21 8.76 0.49
C SER A 39 -6.28 8.07 -0.52
N TYR A 40 -5.38 7.20 -0.06
CA TYR A 40 -4.38 6.53 -0.90
C TYR A 40 -4.52 5.00 -0.90
N VAL A 41 -5.00 4.44 0.20
CA VAL A 41 -5.12 3.00 0.39
C VAL A 41 -6.52 2.69 0.89
N ASP A 42 -7.37 2.26 -0.03
CA ASP A 42 -8.75 1.86 0.26
C ASP A 42 -8.80 0.49 0.95
N ILE A 43 -7.92 -0.43 0.53
CA ILE A 43 -7.90 -1.83 0.99
C ILE A 43 -6.56 -2.14 1.64
N LYS A 44 -6.62 -2.71 2.86
CA LYS A 44 -5.46 -3.23 3.58
C LYS A 44 -5.65 -4.72 3.81
N LEU A 45 -4.70 -5.52 3.34
CA LEU A 45 -4.67 -6.96 3.53
C LEU A 45 -3.37 -7.34 4.24
N GLU A 46 -3.48 -8.09 5.34
CA GLU A 46 -2.33 -8.70 6.00
C GLU A 46 -2.09 -10.11 5.44
N LEU A 47 -0.87 -10.36 4.99
CA LEU A 47 -0.44 -11.68 4.53
C LEU A 47 0.21 -12.42 5.69
N SER A 48 -0.58 -13.22 6.40
CA SER A 48 -0.09 -14.08 7.48
C SER A 48 0.54 -15.37 6.94
N LEU A 49 1.21 -16.10 7.83
CA LEU A 49 1.72 -17.44 7.51
C LEU A 49 0.58 -18.37 7.06
N ALA A 50 0.90 -19.32 6.18
CA ALA A 50 -0.05 -20.32 5.76
C ALA A 50 -0.61 -21.09 6.97
N ASN A 51 -1.93 -21.30 6.98
CA ASN A 51 -2.62 -22.16 7.94
C ASN A 51 -3.15 -23.42 7.22
N LYS A 52 -3.69 -24.37 7.99
CA LYS A 52 -4.21 -25.63 7.44
C LYS A 52 -5.40 -25.42 6.48
N ASP A 53 -6.10 -24.30 6.60
CA ASP A 53 -7.24 -23.97 5.74
C ASP A 53 -6.80 -23.58 4.32
N ILE A 54 -5.57 -23.10 4.14
CA ILE A 54 -4.97 -22.77 2.84
C ILE A 54 -4.42 -24.01 2.13
N ILE A 55 -4.10 -25.07 2.87
CA ILE A 55 -3.38 -26.24 2.36
C ILE A 55 -4.33 -27.33 1.80
N ASN A 56 -5.61 -27.29 2.15
CA ASN A 56 -6.64 -28.22 1.65
C ASN A 56 -7.46 -27.61 0.51
#